data_AF-A0A379TFK0-F1
#
_entry.id   AF-A0A379TFK0-F1
#
_cell.length_a   1.000
_cell.length_b   1.000
_cell.length_c   1.000
_cell.angle_alpha   90.00
_cell.angle_beta   90.00
_cell.angle_gamma   90.00
#
_symmetry.space_group_name_H-M   'P 1'
#
loop_
_entity.id
_entity.type
_entity.pdbx_description
1 polymer ?
#
loop_
_entity_poly.entity_id
_entity_poly.type
_entity_poly.pdbx_seq_one_letter_code
_entity_poly.pdbx_strand_id
1 'polypeptide(L)'
;MFKDAQVKQLNSQSWQTIKNTLIHNGHHYTNTQLPAADMKIDTKDIFPSAYQGKGVCSWDTQNIHHATNLWMSTVSTHEDGKDKTLFCGIRHGVLSPYGVKDPLLRQVGAENRAKEVLTAALFSKPELLESALKGEAVSLKLVSVGLLTASNVLGQEGTMVEDQMRAWQSLTQPGKMIHLKIRNKDGELQTVKIKPEVAAFNVGVNELALKLGFGLKASDRYNIEALHQLLGNDLRPEARPGGWVGNWLAQYPDNYEVVNKLARQIKDIWKNNLHHKDGGEPYKLAQRLAMLANEIGAVPAWNCKSGKDRTGMMDSEIKREVISFHQTHTLNAPGNLPDRSGQEIFQKVLLNSGNLEIQKLNTGGAGNKVMKNLSPEVLNLSYQKRIGNENIWQSVKGISSLITS
;
A
#
# COMPACT_ATOMS: atom_id res chain seq x y z
N MET A 1 -21.00 11.35 -20.58
CA MET A 1 -21.06 10.52 -21.81
C MET A 1 -19.70 9.90 -22.17
N PHE A 2 -18.65 10.66 -22.54
CA PHE A 2 -17.33 10.05 -22.85
C PHE A 2 -16.63 9.44 -21.63
N LYS A 3 -16.61 10.15 -20.49
CA LYS A 3 -16.02 9.66 -19.24
C LYS A 3 -16.68 8.37 -18.73
N ASP A 4 -18.01 8.30 -18.78
CA ASP A 4 -18.78 7.13 -18.32
C ASP A 4 -18.54 5.92 -19.24
N ALA A 5 -18.44 6.14 -20.56
CA ALA A 5 -18.08 5.10 -21.52
C ALA A 5 -16.66 4.59 -21.28
N GLN A 6 -15.70 5.48 -20.99
CA GLN A 6 -14.33 5.11 -20.65
C GLN A 6 -14.26 4.28 -19.35
N VAL A 7 -14.97 4.71 -18.30
CA VAL A 7 -15.08 3.93 -17.04
C VAL A 7 -15.66 2.54 -17.32
N LYS A 8 -16.74 2.48 -18.09
CA LYS A 8 -17.39 1.21 -18.46
C LYS A 8 -16.42 0.30 -19.21
N GLN A 9 -15.65 0.83 -20.16
CA GLN A 9 -14.65 0.08 -20.92
C GLN A 9 -13.52 -0.45 -20.03
N LEU A 10 -12.93 0.40 -19.17
CA LEU A 10 -11.85 0.02 -18.27
C LEU A 10 -12.30 -1.01 -17.23
N ASN A 11 -13.54 -0.92 -16.76
CA ASN A 11 -14.13 -1.88 -15.82
C ASN A 11 -14.66 -3.14 -16.51
N SER A 12 -14.81 -3.16 -17.84
CA SER A 12 -15.24 -4.36 -18.56
C SER A 12 -14.09 -5.23 -19.05
N GLN A 13 -12.87 -4.71 -19.09
CA GLN A 13 -11.69 -5.47 -19.50
C GLN A 13 -11.28 -6.50 -18.43
N SER A 14 -10.63 -7.58 -18.87
CA SER A 14 -10.10 -8.57 -17.94
C SER A 14 -8.92 -8.00 -17.16
N TRP A 15 -8.94 -8.18 -15.84
CA TRP A 15 -7.81 -7.92 -14.96
C TRP A 15 -7.25 -9.28 -14.55
N GLN A 16 -6.05 -9.57 -15.00
CA GLN A 16 -5.37 -10.84 -14.76
C GLN A 16 -4.17 -10.63 -13.84
N THR A 17 -3.78 -11.70 -13.15
CA THR A 17 -2.51 -11.76 -12.42
C THR A 17 -1.34 -11.36 -13.32
N ILE A 18 -0.57 -10.35 -12.90
CA ILE A 18 0.65 -9.93 -13.59
C ILE A 18 1.83 -10.57 -12.87
N LYS A 19 2.66 -11.30 -13.61
CA LYS A 19 3.86 -11.95 -13.08
C LYS A 19 5.06 -11.59 -13.94
N ASN A 20 5.99 -10.84 -13.36
CA ASN A 20 7.21 -10.37 -14.01
C ASN A 20 8.42 -10.78 -13.18
N THR A 21 9.55 -11.01 -13.85
CA THR A 21 10.80 -11.42 -13.18
C THR A 21 11.88 -10.37 -13.33
N LEU A 22 12.78 -10.28 -12.37
CA LEU A 22 14.03 -9.53 -12.52
C LEU A 22 15.19 -10.32 -11.91
N ILE A 23 16.39 -10.10 -12.46
CA ILE A 23 17.64 -10.72 -11.98
C ILE A 23 18.60 -9.63 -11.56
N HIS A 24 19.22 -9.79 -10.40
CA HIS A 24 20.28 -8.91 -9.91
C HIS A 24 21.28 -9.70 -9.05
N ASN A 25 22.57 -9.56 -9.35
CA ASN A 25 23.66 -10.30 -8.69
C ASN A 25 23.43 -11.83 -8.63
N GLY A 26 22.89 -12.42 -9.71
CA GLY A 26 22.62 -13.86 -9.79
C GLY A 26 21.35 -14.33 -9.08
N HIS A 27 20.69 -13.48 -8.27
CA HIS A 27 19.42 -13.82 -7.64
C HIS A 27 18.24 -13.53 -8.56
N HIS A 28 17.26 -14.45 -8.58
CA HIS A 28 16.05 -14.37 -9.38
C HIS A 28 14.86 -13.98 -8.51
N TYR A 29 14.21 -12.87 -8.87
CA TYR A 29 13.04 -12.38 -8.15
C TYR A 29 11.81 -12.44 -9.03
N THR A 30 10.70 -12.87 -8.44
CA THR A 30 9.38 -12.87 -9.05
C THR A 30 8.50 -11.83 -8.38
N ASN A 31 8.03 -10.86 -9.16
CA ASN A 31 7.03 -9.88 -8.76
C ASN A 31 5.65 -10.33 -9.25
N THR A 32 4.71 -10.45 -8.32
CA THR A 32 3.33 -10.83 -8.62
C THR A 32 2.39 -9.72 -8.19
N GLN A 33 1.45 -9.36 -9.06
CA GLN A 33 0.33 -8.47 -8.75
C GLN A 33 -0.95 -9.25 -9.01
N LEU A 34 -1.61 -9.66 -7.94
CA LEU A 34 -2.86 -10.40 -7.98
C LEU A 34 -4.04 -9.41 -7.87
N PRO A 35 -4.88 -9.24 -8.91
CA PRO A 35 -6.05 -8.36 -8.81
C PRO A 35 -7.09 -8.98 -7.89
N ALA A 36 -7.98 -8.16 -7.34
CA ALA A 36 -9.13 -8.64 -6.56
C ALA A 36 -9.92 -9.76 -7.28
N ALA A 37 -10.08 -9.65 -8.60
CA ALA A 37 -10.73 -10.65 -9.45
C ALA A 37 -10.10 -12.06 -9.42
N ASP A 38 -8.82 -12.17 -9.05
CA ASP A 38 -8.09 -13.43 -8.94
C ASP A 38 -7.81 -13.83 -7.49
N MET A 39 -8.28 -13.06 -6.50
CA MET A 39 -8.32 -13.50 -5.11
C MET A 39 -9.46 -14.52 -4.97
N LYS A 40 -9.12 -15.80 -5.17
CA LYS A 40 -10.06 -16.90 -5.27
C LYS A 40 -9.70 -18.03 -4.32
N ILE A 41 -10.72 -18.66 -3.74
CA ILE A 41 -10.60 -20.00 -3.17
C ILE A 41 -11.00 -20.96 -4.27
N ASP A 42 -10.05 -21.79 -4.71
CA ASP A 42 -10.13 -22.56 -5.95
C ASP A 42 -10.50 -21.67 -7.15
N THR A 43 -11.72 -21.78 -7.65
CA THR A 43 -12.22 -21.02 -8.80
C THR A 43 -13.16 -19.88 -8.41
N LYS A 44 -13.47 -19.72 -7.12
CA LYS A 44 -14.52 -18.83 -6.62
C LYS A 44 -13.92 -17.56 -6.04
N ASP A 45 -14.37 -16.42 -6.57
CA ASP A 45 -14.05 -15.08 -6.07
C ASP A 45 -14.49 -14.93 -4.60
N ILE A 46 -13.59 -14.48 -3.72
CA ILE A 46 -13.83 -14.42 -2.28
C ILE A 46 -14.78 -13.30 -1.83
N PHE A 47 -15.09 -12.34 -2.71
CA PHE A 47 -15.85 -11.15 -2.35
C PHE A 47 -17.37 -11.36 -2.39
N PRO A 48 -18.14 -10.57 -1.60
CA PRO A 48 -19.61 -10.67 -1.60
C PRO A 48 -20.21 -10.41 -2.97
N SER A 49 -19.76 -9.34 -3.61
CA SER A 49 -20.00 -9.04 -5.01
C SER A 49 -18.78 -9.54 -5.78
N ALA A 50 -18.97 -10.46 -6.74
CA ALA A 50 -17.85 -10.99 -7.50
C ALA A 50 -17.34 -9.95 -8.50
N TYR A 51 -16.01 -9.85 -8.64
CA TYR A 51 -15.36 -9.02 -9.66
C TYR A 51 -15.47 -9.62 -11.07
N GLN A 52 -15.80 -10.92 -11.19
CA GLN A 52 -16.03 -11.61 -12.46
C GLN A 52 -14.86 -11.48 -13.45
N GLY A 53 -13.62 -11.59 -12.96
CA GLY A 53 -12.41 -11.47 -13.78
C GLY A 53 -12.08 -10.05 -14.27
N LYS A 54 -12.76 -9.04 -13.73
CA LYS A 54 -12.58 -7.61 -14.03
C LYS A 54 -12.03 -6.87 -12.81
N GLY A 55 -11.77 -5.57 -12.96
CA GLY A 55 -11.45 -4.70 -11.83
C GLY A 55 -12.27 -3.43 -11.83
N VAL A 56 -12.06 -2.61 -10.79
CA VAL A 56 -12.68 -1.28 -10.68
C VAL A 56 -11.60 -0.23 -10.81
N CYS A 57 -11.60 0.48 -11.93
CA CYS A 57 -10.65 1.54 -12.21
C CYS A 57 -10.90 2.77 -11.31
N SER A 58 -9.86 3.57 -11.09
CA SER A 58 -9.93 4.75 -10.22
C SER A 58 -10.80 5.89 -10.76
N TRP A 59 -11.25 5.79 -12.00
CA TRP A 59 -12.19 6.74 -12.60
C TRP A 59 -13.64 6.47 -12.17
N ASP A 60 -13.94 5.28 -11.65
CA ASP A 60 -15.21 4.95 -11.02
C ASP A 60 -15.28 5.52 -9.59
N THR A 61 -15.32 6.85 -9.51
CA THR A 61 -15.24 7.58 -8.25
C THR A 61 -16.51 7.48 -7.42
N GLN A 62 -17.58 6.90 -7.97
CA GLN A 62 -18.88 6.73 -7.32
C GLN A 62 -19.13 5.31 -6.80
N ASN A 63 -18.27 4.34 -7.12
CA ASN A 63 -18.49 2.95 -6.73
C ASN A 63 -18.52 2.76 -5.21
N ILE A 64 -19.68 2.42 -4.64
CA ILE A 64 -19.82 2.19 -3.19
C ILE A 64 -19.65 0.73 -2.77
N HIS A 65 -19.44 -0.16 -3.73
CA HIS A 65 -19.38 -1.61 -3.50
C HIS A 65 -17.93 -2.08 -3.45
N HIS A 66 -17.15 -1.67 -4.44
CA HIS A 66 -15.80 -2.18 -4.67
C HIS A 66 -14.71 -1.15 -4.36
N ALA A 67 -13.64 -1.61 -3.74
CA ALA A 67 -12.39 -0.90 -3.62
C ALA A 67 -11.79 -0.73 -5.02
N THR A 68 -11.52 0.52 -5.37
CA THR A 68 -10.89 0.85 -6.65
C THR A 68 -9.44 0.37 -6.66
N ASN A 69 -9.00 -0.18 -7.79
CA ASN A 69 -7.62 -0.58 -8.05
C ASN A 69 -7.03 -1.46 -6.93
N LEU A 70 -7.81 -2.44 -6.45
CA LEU A 70 -7.43 -3.38 -5.38
C LEU A 70 -6.58 -4.53 -5.93
N TRP A 71 -5.36 -4.67 -5.40
CA TRP A 71 -4.41 -5.73 -5.74
C TRP A 71 -3.67 -6.21 -4.49
N MET A 72 -3.22 -7.46 -4.51
CA MET A 72 -2.17 -7.96 -3.62
C MET A 72 -0.85 -7.94 -4.39
N SER A 73 0.17 -7.30 -3.82
CA SER A 73 1.51 -7.19 -4.39
C SER A 73 2.48 -8.06 -3.61
N THR A 74 3.24 -8.88 -4.31
CA THR A 74 4.21 -9.81 -3.73
C THR A 74 5.55 -9.69 -4.45
N VAL A 75 6.63 -9.83 -3.69
CA VAL A 75 7.96 -10.15 -4.23
C VAL A 75 8.48 -11.40 -3.56
N SER A 76 8.98 -12.34 -4.35
CA SER A 76 9.50 -13.64 -3.91
C SER A 76 10.82 -13.94 -4.61
N THR A 77 11.61 -14.82 -3.99
CA THR A 77 12.83 -15.40 -4.54
C THR A 77 12.70 -16.92 -4.58
N HIS A 78 13.45 -17.58 -5.46
CA HIS A 78 13.55 -19.04 -5.47
C HIS A 78 14.95 -19.45 -5.02
N GLU A 79 15.06 -20.00 -3.82
CA GLU A 79 16.33 -20.37 -3.18
C GLU A 79 16.18 -21.71 -2.49
N ASP A 80 17.24 -22.53 -2.52
CA ASP A 80 17.26 -23.88 -1.95
C ASP A 80 16.09 -24.78 -2.40
N GLY A 81 15.67 -24.62 -3.67
CA GLY A 81 14.57 -25.38 -4.26
C GLY A 81 13.18 -24.97 -3.78
N LYS A 82 13.05 -23.86 -3.06
CA LYS A 82 11.78 -23.37 -2.51
C LYS A 82 11.51 -21.91 -2.88
N ASP A 83 10.25 -21.61 -3.16
CA ASP A 83 9.80 -20.23 -3.29
C ASP A 83 9.68 -19.61 -1.90
N LYS A 84 10.39 -18.49 -1.68
CA LYS A 84 10.33 -17.70 -0.45
C LYS A 84 9.72 -16.34 -0.76
N THR A 85 8.58 -16.05 -0.16
CA THR A 85 7.99 -14.71 -0.18
C THR A 85 8.81 -13.77 0.68
N LEU A 86 9.34 -12.70 0.08
CA LEU A 86 10.12 -11.69 0.79
C LEU A 86 9.22 -10.57 1.33
N PHE A 87 8.15 -10.24 0.61
CA PHE A 87 7.15 -9.26 1.05
C PHE A 87 5.81 -9.53 0.39
N CYS A 88 4.72 -9.34 1.15
CA CYS A 88 3.35 -9.39 0.64
C CYS A 88 2.50 -8.28 1.28
N GLY A 89 1.69 -7.59 0.47
CA GLY A 89 0.76 -6.59 0.99
C GLY A 89 -0.31 -6.16 0.01
N ILE A 90 -1.24 -5.35 0.50
CA ILE A 90 -2.44 -4.94 -0.24
C ILE A 90 -2.30 -3.50 -0.73
N ARG A 91 -2.53 -3.27 -2.02
CA ARG A 91 -2.56 -1.92 -2.59
C ARG A 91 -3.91 -1.60 -3.18
N HIS A 92 -4.38 -0.38 -2.95
CA HIS A 92 -5.70 0.07 -3.37
C HIS A 92 -5.73 1.58 -3.67
N GLY A 93 -6.82 2.05 -4.28
CA GLY A 93 -7.21 3.46 -4.33
C GLY A 93 -7.88 3.91 -3.03
N VAL A 94 -8.10 5.21 -2.86
CA VAL A 94 -8.66 5.74 -1.60
C VAL A 94 -10.03 5.15 -1.29
N LEU A 95 -10.28 4.88 0.00
CA LEU A 95 -11.53 4.26 0.42
C LEU A 95 -12.72 5.19 0.20
N SER A 96 -12.54 6.51 0.24
CA SER A 96 -13.61 7.47 -0.07
C SER A 96 -14.11 7.29 -1.52
N PRO A 97 -15.39 6.96 -1.76
CA PRO A 97 -16.01 7.10 -3.08
C PRO A 97 -16.34 8.58 -3.29
N TYR A 98 -15.30 9.40 -3.48
CA TYR A 98 -15.36 10.87 -3.47
C TYR A 98 -16.19 11.49 -4.61
N GLY A 99 -16.65 10.70 -5.57
CA GLY A 99 -17.66 11.13 -6.54
C GLY A 99 -19.08 11.14 -5.99
N VAL A 100 -19.34 10.45 -4.88
CA VAL A 100 -20.66 10.38 -4.23
C VAL A 100 -20.90 11.67 -3.44
N LYS A 101 -21.95 12.40 -3.80
CA LYS A 101 -22.31 13.67 -3.17
C LYS A 101 -22.89 13.49 -1.77
N ASP A 102 -23.77 12.51 -1.59
CA ASP A 102 -24.39 12.18 -0.31
C ASP A 102 -23.32 11.72 0.69
N PRO A 103 -23.10 12.45 1.80
CA PRO A 103 -22.10 12.09 2.81
C PRO A 103 -22.36 10.74 3.50
N LEU A 104 -23.62 10.38 3.74
CA LEU A 104 -23.96 9.11 4.39
C LEU A 104 -23.67 7.94 3.46
N LEU A 105 -24.10 8.05 2.20
CA LEU A 105 -23.80 7.03 1.19
C LEU A 105 -22.29 6.93 0.93
N ARG A 106 -21.57 8.05 0.96
CA ARG A 106 -20.10 8.08 0.83
C ARG A 106 -19.43 7.36 2.00
N GLN A 107 -19.91 7.55 3.22
CA GLN A 107 -19.42 6.82 4.40
C GLN A 107 -19.67 5.32 4.29
N VAL A 108 -20.89 4.90 3.92
CA VAL A 108 -21.23 3.49 3.70
C VAL A 108 -20.33 2.86 2.63
N GLY A 109 -20.10 3.57 1.52
CA GLY A 109 -19.21 3.10 0.47
C GLY A 109 -17.75 3.00 0.92
N ALA A 110 -17.27 3.94 1.74
CA ALA A 110 -15.93 3.86 2.31
C ALA A 110 -15.76 2.64 3.25
N GLU A 111 -16.78 2.33 4.06
CA GLU A 111 -16.78 1.13 4.91
C GLU A 111 -16.83 -0.18 4.11
N ASN A 112 -17.60 -0.23 3.03
CA ASN A 112 -17.63 -1.40 2.14
C ASN A 112 -16.27 -1.65 1.49
N ARG A 113 -15.64 -0.59 0.96
CA ARG A 113 -14.29 -0.65 0.39
C ARG A 113 -13.25 -1.07 1.43
N ALA A 114 -13.38 -0.59 2.67
CA ALA A 114 -12.53 -1.00 3.79
C ALA A 114 -12.68 -2.50 4.12
N LYS A 115 -13.91 -3.04 4.09
CA LYS A 115 -14.18 -4.48 4.27
C LYS A 115 -13.59 -5.33 3.16
N GLU A 116 -13.57 -4.88 1.92
CA GLU A 116 -12.87 -5.59 0.84
C GLU A 116 -11.35 -5.59 1.04
N VAL A 117 -10.76 -4.48 1.51
CA VAL A 117 -9.34 -4.46 1.89
C VAL A 117 -9.06 -5.44 3.04
N LEU A 118 -9.94 -5.54 4.05
CA LEU A 118 -9.81 -6.55 5.11
C LEU A 118 -9.98 -7.98 4.60
N THR A 119 -10.86 -8.19 3.61
CA THR A 119 -11.05 -9.51 2.97
C THR A 119 -9.81 -9.92 2.19
N ALA A 120 -9.22 -9.00 1.42
CA ALA A 120 -7.95 -9.20 0.72
C ALA A 120 -6.79 -9.44 1.71
N ALA A 121 -6.77 -8.71 2.82
CA ALA A 121 -5.77 -8.90 3.87
C ALA A 121 -5.88 -10.28 4.54
N LEU A 122 -7.11 -10.75 4.84
CA LEU A 122 -7.32 -12.09 5.36
C LEU A 122 -6.89 -13.16 4.33
N PHE A 123 -7.20 -12.95 3.04
CA PHE A 123 -6.75 -13.82 1.95
C PHE A 123 -5.23 -13.95 1.86
N SER A 124 -4.49 -12.87 2.14
CA SER A 124 -3.02 -12.90 2.20
C SER A 124 -2.44 -13.73 3.37
N LYS A 125 -3.30 -14.24 4.26
CA LYS A 125 -2.95 -15.07 5.42
C LYS A 125 -3.72 -16.39 5.36
N PRO A 126 -3.29 -17.37 4.53
CA PRO A 126 -4.07 -18.59 4.24
C PRO A 126 -4.53 -19.35 5.50
N GLU A 127 -3.63 -19.58 6.45
CA GLU A 127 -3.96 -20.29 7.71
C GLU A 127 -5.03 -19.54 8.54
N LEU A 128 -4.97 -18.21 8.54
CA LEU A 128 -5.94 -17.36 9.24
C LEU A 128 -7.29 -17.37 8.52
N LEU A 129 -7.29 -17.33 7.18
CA LEU A 129 -8.49 -17.45 6.37
C LEU A 129 -9.16 -18.81 6.58
N GLU A 130 -8.40 -19.90 6.55
CA GLU A 130 -8.91 -21.25 6.80
C GLU A 130 -9.55 -21.37 8.19
N SER A 131 -8.90 -20.82 9.22
CA SER A 131 -9.44 -20.80 10.59
C SER A 131 -10.75 -20.01 10.65
N ALA A 132 -10.81 -18.85 9.99
CA ALA A 132 -12.02 -18.02 9.90
C ALA A 132 -13.17 -18.75 9.18
N LEU A 133 -12.88 -19.49 8.11
CA LEU A 133 -13.84 -20.32 7.36
C LEU A 133 -14.27 -21.58 8.13
N LYS A 134 -13.50 -22.03 9.13
CA LYS A 134 -13.94 -23.05 10.09
C LYS A 134 -14.85 -22.49 11.19
N GLY A 135 -15.12 -21.19 11.16
CA GLY A 135 -16.00 -20.50 12.11
C GLY A 135 -15.28 -19.90 13.31
N GLU A 136 -13.95 -19.98 13.37
CA GLU A 136 -13.16 -19.38 14.44
C GLU A 136 -13.17 -17.86 14.34
N ALA A 137 -13.14 -17.21 15.51
CA ALA A 137 -12.97 -15.77 15.61
C ALA A 137 -11.48 -15.44 15.48
N VAL A 138 -11.09 -14.83 14.36
CA VAL A 138 -9.67 -14.55 14.08
C VAL A 138 -9.31 -13.09 14.32
N SER A 139 -8.10 -12.82 14.82
CA SER A 139 -7.57 -11.46 14.96
C SER A 139 -6.72 -11.10 13.74
N LEU A 140 -7.02 -9.96 13.11
CA LEU A 140 -6.32 -9.50 11.90
C LEU A 140 -5.73 -8.12 12.14
N LYS A 141 -4.41 -8.04 12.21
CA LYS A 141 -3.67 -6.77 12.29
C LYS A 141 -3.32 -6.26 10.90
N LEU A 142 -3.61 -4.99 10.64
CA LEU A 142 -3.31 -4.32 9.39
C LEU A 142 -2.69 -2.95 9.64
N VAL A 143 -1.64 -2.61 8.90
CA VAL A 143 -1.05 -1.27 8.89
C VAL A 143 -1.45 -0.60 7.58
N SER A 144 -2.34 0.38 7.65
CA SER A 144 -2.83 1.12 6.47
C SER A 144 -2.04 2.40 6.31
N VAL A 145 -1.41 2.62 5.15
CA VAL A 145 -0.61 3.82 4.86
C VAL A 145 -1.21 4.57 3.67
N GLY A 146 -1.98 5.62 3.97
CA GLY A 146 -2.43 6.58 2.96
C GLY A 146 -1.29 7.48 2.49
N LEU A 147 -1.25 7.80 1.19
CA LEU A 147 -0.21 8.61 0.55
C LEU A 147 -0.76 9.96 0.07
N LEU A 148 -1.87 10.39 0.64
CA LEU A 148 -2.62 11.57 0.24
C LEU A 148 -2.06 12.83 0.91
N THR A 149 -2.17 13.97 0.25
CA THR A 149 -1.97 15.27 0.90
C THR A 149 -3.24 15.58 1.67
N ALA A 150 -3.22 15.46 3.00
CA ALA A 150 -4.41 15.68 3.85
C ALA A 150 -4.77 17.18 3.97
N SER A 151 -5.12 17.79 2.84
CA SER A 151 -5.42 19.20 2.66
C SER A 151 -6.45 19.38 1.55
N ASN A 152 -7.31 20.38 1.71
CA ASN A 152 -8.30 20.78 0.72
C ASN A 152 -7.93 22.07 -0.02
N VAL A 153 -6.72 22.61 0.18
CA VAL A 153 -6.30 23.91 -0.39
C VAL A 153 -6.25 23.87 -1.93
N LEU A 154 -5.80 22.76 -2.51
CA LEU A 154 -5.69 22.58 -3.98
C LEU A 154 -6.40 21.30 -4.47
N GLY A 155 -7.41 20.83 -3.73
CA GLY A 155 -8.11 19.59 -4.04
C GLY A 155 -9.06 19.15 -2.92
N GLN A 156 -9.42 17.87 -2.91
CA GLN A 156 -10.32 17.29 -1.91
C GLN A 156 -9.67 16.12 -1.16
N GLU A 157 -8.34 16.00 -1.22
CA GLU A 157 -7.64 14.88 -0.60
C GLU A 157 -7.74 14.90 0.94
N GLY A 158 -7.93 16.06 1.57
CA GLY A 158 -8.25 16.16 3.00
C GLY A 158 -9.54 15.42 3.36
N THR A 159 -10.63 15.68 2.64
CA THR A 159 -11.92 14.99 2.88
C THR A 159 -11.82 13.49 2.57
N MET A 160 -11.06 13.10 1.55
CA MET A 160 -10.84 11.68 1.24
C MET A 160 -10.10 10.95 2.37
N VAL A 161 -9.12 11.60 2.99
CA VAL A 161 -8.41 11.07 4.16
C VAL A 161 -9.37 10.95 5.34
N GLU A 162 -10.17 11.98 5.63
CA GLU A 162 -11.15 11.93 6.72
C GLU A 162 -12.17 10.80 6.58
N ASP A 163 -12.72 10.59 5.37
CA ASP A 163 -13.65 9.49 5.09
C ASP A 163 -12.97 8.12 5.30
N GLN A 164 -11.73 7.97 4.85
CA GLN A 164 -10.94 6.74 5.03
C GLN A 164 -10.65 6.47 6.51
N MET A 165 -10.24 7.49 7.27
CA MET A 165 -9.97 7.34 8.70
C MET A 165 -11.24 7.01 9.48
N ARG A 166 -12.38 7.63 9.13
CA ARG A 166 -13.69 7.29 9.70
C ARG A 166 -14.11 5.86 9.41
N ALA A 167 -13.87 5.36 8.20
CA ALA A 167 -14.16 3.96 7.85
C ALA A 167 -13.29 2.99 8.67
N TRP A 168 -12.02 3.29 8.90
CA TRP A 168 -11.19 2.46 9.77
C TRP A 168 -11.68 2.50 11.22
N GLN A 169 -11.91 3.70 11.76
CA GLN A 169 -12.40 3.89 13.12
C GLN A 169 -13.74 3.18 13.35
N SER A 170 -14.65 3.16 12.38
CA SER A 170 -15.93 2.46 12.53
C SER A 170 -15.78 0.94 12.57
N LEU A 171 -14.72 0.38 11.95
CA LEU A 171 -14.45 -1.05 11.91
C LEU A 171 -13.60 -1.56 13.08
N THR A 172 -12.77 -0.72 13.71
CA THR A 172 -11.75 -1.13 14.69
C THR A 172 -11.97 -0.63 16.12
N GLN A 173 -13.22 -0.39 16.51
CA GLN A 173 -13.53 -0.02 17.89
C GLN A 173 -13.02 -1.10 18.87
N PRO A 174 -12.46 -0.73 20.04
CA PRO A 174 -11.95 -1.71 21.01
C PRO A 174 -12.96 -2.82 21.33
N GLY A 175 -12.53 -4.08 21.20
CA GLY A 175 -13.36 -5.25 21.45
C GLY A 175 -14.43 -5.55 20.39
N LYS A 176 -14.58 -4.70 19.35
CA LYS A 176 -15.56 -4.91 18.29
C LYS A 176 -15.13 -6.05 17.37
N MET A 177 -15.96 -7.08 17.32
CA MET A 177 -15.94 -8.08 16.25
C MET A 177 -16.73 -7.54 15.06
N ILE A 178 -16.22 -7.75 13.85
CA ILE A 178 -16.98 -7.51 12.62
C ILE A 178 -17.20 -8.82 11.87
N HIS A 179 -18.21 -8.78 11.02
CA HIS A 179 -18.58 -9.90 10.16
C HIS A 179 -18.21 -9.55 8.72
N LEU A 180 -17.37 -10.38 8.10
CA LEU A 180 -17.10 -10.33 6.68
C LEU A 180 -17.91 -11.44 5.99
N LYS A 181 -18.47 -11.15 4.83
CA LYS A 181 -19.06 -12.18 3.96
C LYS A 181 -17.97 -12.61 2.98
N ILE A 182 -17.57 -13.87 3.04
CA ILE A 182 -16.53 -14.45 2.20
C ILE A 182 -17.13 -15.62 1.45
N ARG A 183 -16.85 -15.71 0.15
CA ARG A 183 -17.26 -16.86 -0.63
C ARG A 183 -16.31 -18.03 -0.38
N ASN A 184 -16.86 -19.19 -0.02
CA ASN A 184 -16.07 -20.41 0.19
C ASN A 184 -15.77 -21.14 -1.14
N LYS A 185 -15.10 -22.29 -1.07
CA LYS A 185 -14.76 -23.16 -2.21
C LYS A 185 -15.98 -23.59 -3.04
N ASP A 186 -17.14 -23.75 -2.39
CA ASP A 186 -18.39 -24.16 -3.03
C ASP A 186 -19.11 -22.99 -3.73
N GLY A 187 -18.63 -21.76 -3.51
CA GLY A 187 -19.22 -20.55 -4.08
C GLY A 187 -20.27 -19.91 -3.18
N GLU A 188 -20.48 -20.43 -1.96
CA GLU A 188 -21.47 -19.96 -1.01
C GLU A 188 -20.92 -18.82 -0.15
N LEU A 189 -21.77 -17.83 0.18
CA LEU A 189 -21.38 -16.74 1.07
C LEU A 189 -21.43 -17.19 2.53
N GLN A 190 -20.26 -17.35 3.11
CA GLN A 190 -20.08 -17.62 4.52
C GLN A 190 -19.84 -16.33 5.29
N THR A 191 -20.43 -16.22 6.48
CA THR A 191 -20.11 -15.12 7.40
C THR A 191 -18.95 -15.54 8.29
N VAL A 192 -17.81 -14.85 8.20
CA VAL A 192 -16.65 -15.06 9.06
C VAL A 192 -16.54 -13.96 10.11
N LYS A 193 -16.07 -14.31 11.31
CA LYS A 193 -15.92 -13.39 12.44
C LYS A 193 -14.47 -12.97 12.55
N ILE A 194 -14.23 -11.67 12.45
CA ILE A 194 -12.87 -11.12 12.61
C ILE A 194 -12.84 -10.02 13.66
N LYS A 195 -11.70 -9.92 14.35
CA LYS A 195 -11.31 -8.78 15.17
C LYS A 195 -10.27 -7.98 14.39
N PRO A 196 -10.66 -6.96 13.62
CA PRO A 196 -9.71 -6.14 12.88
C PRO A 196 -9.05 -5.16 13.84
N GLU A 197 -7.72 -5.08 13.80
CA GLU A 197 -6.97 -4.02 14.44
C GLU A 197 -6.18 -3.29 13.35
N VAL A 198 -6.48 -2.01 13.12
CA VAL A 198 -5.85 -1.23 12.05
C VAL A 198 -5.08 -0.06 12.64
N ALA A 199 -3.77 -0.03 12.41
CA ALA A 199 -2.95 1.16 12.63
C ALA A 199 -3.01 1.99 11.34
N ALA A 200 -3.81 3.06 11.35
CA ALA A 200 -4.13 3.86 10.17
C ALA A 200 -3.27 5.14 10.08
N PHE A 201 -2.35 5.16 9.13
CA PHE A 201 -1.44 6.26 8.84
C PHE A 201 -1.87 7.03 7.59
N ASN A 202 -1.47 8.30 7.51
CA ASN A 202 -1.40 9.03 6.25
C ASN A 202 -0.06 9.78 6.16
N VAL A 203 0.66 9.63 5.06
CA VAL A 203 1.97 10.24 4.82
C VAL A 203 1.94 10.89 3.44
N GLY A 204 1.84 12.22 3.38
CA GLY A 204 1.87 12.95 2.12
C GLY A 204 3.24 12.88 1.46
N VAL A 205 3.31 12.38 0.21
CA VAL A 205 4.59 12.10 -0.51
C VAL A 205 4.79 12.91 -1.79
N ASN A 206 3.92 13.87 -2.06
CA ASN A 206 4.05 14.77 -3.22
C ASN A 206 4.67 16.11 -2.81
N GLU A 207 4.87 16.98 -3.79
CA GLU A 207 5.48 18.29 -3.63
C GLU A 207 4.66 19.19 -2.70
N LEU A 208 3.33 19.13 -2.80
CA LEU A 208 2.44 19.89 -1.92
C LEU A 208 2.69 19.57 -0.45
N ALA A 209 2.89 18.29 -0.11
CA ALA A 209 3.23 17.88 1.24
C ALA A 209 4.70 18.17 1.59
N LEU A 210 5.65 17.68 0.79
CA LEU A 210 7.07 17.62 1.14
C LEU A 210 7.87 18.91 0.86
N LYS A 211 7.34 19.81 0.03
CA LYS A 211 7.96 21.12 -0.27
C LYS A 211 7.15 22.28 0.33
N LEU A 212 5.82 22.19 0.30
CA LEU A 212 4.95 23.28 0.75
C LEU A 212 4.29 23.03 2.12
N GLY A 213 4.47 21.84 2.70
CA GLY A 213 3.99 21.53 4.04
C GLY A 213 2.48 21.31 4.16
N PHE A 214 1.76 21.16 3.05
CA PHE A 214 0.30 21.01 3.09
C PHE A 214 -0.13 19.66 3.66
N GLY A 215 -1.06 19.71 4.61
CA GLY A 215 -1.67 18.53 5.22
C GLY A 215 -0.80 17.76 6.21
N LEU A 216 0.41 18.24 6.52
CA LEU A 216 1.33 17.56 7.45
C LEU A 216 0.73 17.46 8.86
N LYS A 217 0.26 18.58 9.44
CA LYS A 217 -0.37 18.58 10.77
C LYS A 217 -1.61 17.68 10.85
N ALA A 218 -2.43 17.66 9.80
CA ALA A 218 -3.60 16.80 9.75
C ALA A 218 -3.21 15.32 9.71
N SER A 219 -2.18 14.99 8.92
CA SER A 219 -1.59 13.64 8.84
C SER A 219 -0.97 13.20 10.16
N ASP A 220 -0.22 14.08 10.82
CA ASP A 220 0.45 13.78 12.09
C ASP A 220 -0.53 13.43 13.22
N ARG A 221 -1.74 14.01 13.24
CA ARG A 221 -2.79 13.64 14.19
C ARG A 221 -3.22 12.18 14.06
N TYR A 222 -3.35 11.68 12.84
CA TYR A 222 -3.66 10.26 12.62
C TYR A 222 -2.42 9.39 12.89
N ASN A 223 -1.26 9.84 12.43
CA ASN A 223 -0.01 9.09 12.55
C ASN A 223 0.40 8.88 14.01
N ILE A 224 0.22 9.85 14.90
CA ILE A 224 0.61 9.68 16.31
C ILE A 224 -0.22 8.59 17.00
N GLU A 225 -1.53 8.53 16.74
CA GLU A 225 -2.41 7.48 17.27
C GLU A 225 -1.99 6.10 16.76
N ALA A 226 -1.73 5.99 15.45
CA ALA A 226 -1.28 4.75 14.84
C ALA A 226 0.14 4.35 15.28
N LEU A 227 1.05 5.31 15.53
CA LEU A 227 2.38 5.06 16.10
C LEU A 227 2.28 4.51 17.52
N HIS A 228 1.40 5.05 18.36
CA HIS A 228 1.20 4.52 19.71
C HIS A 228 0.68 3.08 19.69
N GLN A 229 -0.23 2.76 18.76
CA GLN A 229 -0.71 1.39 18.57
C GLN A 229 0.41 0.44 18.10
N LEU A 230 1.22 0.88 17.14
CA LEU A 230 2.26 0.05 16.54
C LEU A 230 3.51 -0.09 17.43
N LEU A 231 3.99 1.01 18.01
CA LEU A 231 5.29 1.15 18.68
C LEU A 231 5.21 1.51 20.17
N GLY A 232 4.00 1.72 20.71
CA GLY A 232 3.79 2.17 22.09
C GLY A 232 3.94 3.68 22.29
N ASN A 233 3.64 4.15 23.51
CA ASN A 233 3.61 5.58 23.84
C ASN A 233 5.00 6.25 23.90
N ASP A 234 6.07 5.48 24.16
CA ASP A 234 7.43 6.02 24.19
C ASP A 234 8.08 5.96 22.80
N LEU A 235 7.97 7.07 22.07
CA LEU A 235 8.47 7.23 20.71
C LEU A 235 9.91 7.74 20.64
N ARG A 236 10.66 7.74 21.76
CA ARG A 236 12.11 8.03 21.71
C ARG A 236 12.86 6.90 21.00
N PRO A 237 13.78 7.18 20.06
CA PRO A 237 14.51 6.16 19.29
C PRO A 237 15.21 5.11 20.14
N GLU A 238 15.77 5.50 21.27
CA GLU A 238 16.47 4.62 22.22
C GLU A 238 15.51 3.75 23.06
N ALA A 239 14.24 4.14 23.17
CA ALA A 239 13.28 3.41 23.97
C ALA A 239 12.88 2.10 23.29
N ARG A 240 12.76 1.02 24.09
CA ARG A 240 12.24 -0.26 23.60
C ARG A 240 10.85 -0.06 22.98
N PRO A 241 10.55 -0.65 21.81
CA PRO A 241 9.21 -0.59 21.25
C PRO A 241 8.18 -1.22 22.20
N GLY A 242 7.06 -0.55 22.41
CA GLY A 242 5.83 -1.11 22.98
C GLY A 242 4.83 -1.44 21.88
N GLY A 243 3.53 -1.44 22.20
CA GLY A 243 2.47 -1.67 21.22
C GLY A 243 2.56 -3.05 20.57
N TRP A 244 2.12 -3.16 19.32
CA TRP A 244 2.21 -4.42 18.57
C TRP A 244 3.64 -4.92 18.41
N VAL A 245 4.59 -4.03 18.15
CA VAL A 245 6.01 -4.40 17.97
C VAL A 245 6.61 -4.91 19.27
N GLY A 246 6.34 -4.25 20.40
CA GLY A 246 6.81 -4.71 21.71
C GLY A 246 6.28 -6.10 22.05
N ASN A 247 5.00 -6.36 21.79
CA ASN A 247 4.39 -7.68 22.00
C ASN A 247 4.97 -8.75 21.07
N TRP A 248 5.38 -8.38 19.86
CA TRP A 248 6.07 -9.28 18.93
C TRP A 248 7.50 -9.60 19.39
N LEU A 249 8.27 -8.57 19.75
CA LEU A 249 9.66 -8.70 20.19
C LEU A 249 9.80 -9.49 21.51
N ALA A 250 8.78 -9.44 22.38
CA ALA A 250 8.76 -10.23 23.62
C ALA A 250 8.77 -11.75 23.39
N GLN A 251 8.49 -12.22 22.18
CA GLN A 251 8.52 -13.62 21.79
C GLN A 251 9.90 -14.08 21.29
N TYR A 252 10.91 -13.19 21.28
CA TYR A 252 12.26 -13.47 20.78
C TYR A 252 12.31 -14.11 19.37
N PRO A 253 11.70 -13.47 18.36
CA PRO A 253 11.64 -14.02 17.01
C PRO A 253 13.00 -13.97 16.29
N ASP A 254 13.20 -14.83 15.30
CA ASP A 254 14.45 -14.90 14.51
C ASP A 254 14.83 -13.57 13.85
N ASN A 255 13.83 -12.74 13.49
CA ASN A 255 14.02 -11.44 12.86
C ASN A 255 14.08 -10.26 13.86
N TYR A 256 14.35 -10.51 15.15
CA TYR A 256 14.37 -9.52 16.22
C TYR A 256 15.14 -8.23 15.86
N GLU A 257 16.37 -8.36 15.35
CA GLU A 257 17.24 -7.21 15.03
C GLU A 257 16.67 -6.36 13.88
N VAL A 258 16.04 -6.99 12.89
CA VAL A 258 15.42 -6.32 11.74
C VAL A 258 14.24 -5.49 12.22
N VAL A 259 13.34 -6.10 13.00
CA VAL A 259 12.16 -5.45 13.58
C VAL A 259 12.57 -4.28 14.48
N ASN A 260 13.55 -4.50 15.35
CA ASN A 260 14.06 -3.47 16.25
C ASN A 260 14.72 -2.30 15.47
N LYS A 261 15.49 -2.58 14.43
CA LYS A 261 16.08 -1.55 13.56
C LYS A 261 15.02 -0.74 12.82
N LEU A 262 14.01 -1.38 12.23
CA LEU A 262 12.88 -0.69 11.58
C LEU A 262 12.12 0.20 12.57
N ALA A 263 11.83 -0.32 13.76
CA ALA A 263 11.15 0.45 14.81
C ALA A 263 11.96 1.69 15.23
N ARG A 264 13.27 1.55 15.43
CA ARG A 264 14.17 2.69 15.71
C ARG A 264 14.17 3.71 14.58
N GLN A 265 14.32 3.26 13.33
CA GLN A 265 14.29 4.17 12.16
C GLN A 265 12.97 4.93 12.06
N ILE A 266 11.82 4.30 12.34
CA ILE A 266 10.52 4.98 12.36
C ILE A 266 10.46 6.03 13.48
N LYS A 267 10.93 5.69 14.69
CA LYS A 267 11.00 6.64 15.81
C LYS A 267 11.95 7.81 15.50
N ASP A 268 13.09 7.55 14.86
CA ASP A 268 14.04 8.58 14.41
C ASP A 268 13.41 9.51 13.37
N ILE A 269 12.73 8.95 12.37
CA ILE A 269 12.00 9.74 11.37
C ILE A 269 10.95 10.62 12.03
N TRP A 270 10.17 10.07 12.95
CA TRP A 270 9.12 10.79 13.67
C TRP A 270 9.68 11.91 14.55
N LYS A 271 10.64 11.59 15.44
CA LYS A 271 11.27 12.55 16.37
C LYS A 271 11.85 13.77 15.64
N ASN A 272 12.44 13.55 14.47
CA ASN A 272 13.10 14.59 13.70
C ASN A 272 12.23 15.17 12.57
N ASN A 273 10.94 14.79 12.49
CA ASN A 273 10.00 15.18 11.43
C ASN A 273 10.57 14.95 10.01
N LEU A 274 11.35 13.89 9.81
CA LEU A 274 11.99 13.64 8.51
C LEU A 274 10.95 13.29 7.43
N HIS A 275 9.76 12.83 7.81
CA HIS A 275 8.64 12.55 6.89
C HIS A 275 7.95 13.81 6.36
N HIS A 276 8.28 15.00 6.88
CA HIS A 276 7.78 16.28 6.37
C HIS A 276 8.58 16.81 5.19
N LYS A 277 9.69 16.15 4.84
CA LYS A 277 10.61 16.58 3.81
C LYS A 277 11.00 15.40 2.94
N ASP A 278 11.29 15.70 1.68
CA ASP A 278 11.86 14.73 0.77
C ASP A 278 13.17 14.16 1.32
N GLY A 279 14.15 15.03 1.61
CA GLY A 279 15.44 14.65 2.19
C GLY A 279 16.05 13.42 1.52
N GLY A 280 16.02 13.34 0.18
CA GLY A 280 16.58 12.23 -0.61
C GLY A 280 15.75 10.95 -0.67
N GLU A 281 14.61 10.86 0.02
CA GLU A 281 13.77 9.66 0.09
C GLU A 281 12.31 10.02 0.47
N PRO A 282 11.43 10.32 -0.51
CA PRO A 282 10.07 10.80 -0.24
C PRO A 282 9.19 9.82 0.54
N TYR A 283 9.42 8.51 0.37
CA TYR A 283 8.61 7.44 0.96
C TYR A 283 9.18 6.90 2.27
N LYS A 284 10.20 7.55 2.86
CA LYS A 284 11.01 6.97 3.96
C LYS A 284 10.18 6.41 5.12
N LEU A 285 9.17 7.14 5.59
CA LEU A 285 8.30 6.68 6.68
C LEU A 285 7.36 5.59 6.20
N ALA A 286 6.67 5.85 5.07
CA ALA A 286 5.68 4.94 4.50
C ALA A 286 6.27 3.54 4.23
N GLN A 287 7.43 3.49 3.58
CA GLN A 287 8.18 2.25 3.30
C GLN A 287 8.44 1.46 4.58
N ARG A 288 8.99 2.10 5.60
CA ARG A 288 9.40 1.42 6.84
C ARG A 288 8.20 0.93 7.63
N LEU A 289 7.09 1.67 7.63
CA LEU A 289 5.82 1.20 8.22
C LEU A 289 5.32 -0.07 7.53
N ALA A 290 5.34 -0.12 6.20
CA ALA A 290 4.91 -1.29 5.45
C ALA A 290 5.83 -2.50 5.67
N MET A 291 7.16 -2.29 5.64
CA MET A 291 8.13 -3.35 5.92
C MET A 291 8.00 -3.86 7.36
N LEU A 292 7.91 -2.97 8.35
CA LEU A 292 7.74 -3.36 9.75
C LEU A 292 6.47 -4.19 9.94
N ALA A 293 5.36 -3.79 9.30
CA ALA A 293 4.10 -4.55 9.36
C ALA A 293 4.30 -5.99 8.86
N ASN A 294 4.96 -6.17 7.71
CA ASN A 294 5.27 -7.49 7.15
C ASN A 294 6.13 -8.32 8.12
N GLU A 295 7.19 -7.73 8.67
CA GLU A 295 8.13 -8.41 9.58
C GLU A 295 7.49 -8.88 10.89
N ILE A 296 6.44 -8.20 11.38
CA ILE A 296 5.73 -8.59 12.61
C ILE A 296 4.47 -9.43 12.35
N GLY A 297 4.30 -9.93 11.11
CA GLY A 297 3.17 -10.76 10.72
C GLY A 297 1.85 -10.00 10.51
N ALA A 298 1.81 -8.68 10.67
CA ALA A 298 0.67 -7.85 10.27
C ALA A 298 0.59 -7.74 8.74
N VAL A 299 -0.56 -7.30 8.22
CA VAL A 299 -0.73 -7.07 6.79
C VAL A 299 -0.43 -5.60 6.46
N PRO A 300 0.59 -5.29 5.65
CA PRO A 300 0.76 -3.94 5.12
C PRO A 300 -0.29 -3.66 4.05
N ALA A 301 -0.90 -2.47 4.12
CA ALA A 301 -1.76 -1.95 3.08
C ALA A 301 -1.39 -0.50 2.75
N TRP A 302 -1.37 -0.10 1.47
CA TRP A 302 -1.07 1.27 1.09
C TRP A 302 -1.92 1.77 -0.07
N ASN A 303 -2.21 3.07 -0.06
CA ASN A 303 -3.08 3.68 -1.05
C ASN A 303 -2.74 5.14 -1.32
N CYS A 304 -3.17 5.62 -2.48
CA CYS A 304 -3.28 7.05 -2.79
C CYS A 304 -4.67 7.27 -3.39
N LYS A 305 -4.97 8.47 -3.88
CA LYS A 305 -6.28 8.76 -4.50
C LYS A 305 -6.71 7.70 -5.52
N SER A 306 -5.88 7.40 -6.52
CA SER A 306 -6.20 6.47 -7.62
C SER A 306 -5.62 5.05 -7.45
N GLY A 307 -4.82 4.82 -6.41
CA GLY A 307 -4.09 3.56 -6.26
C GLY A 307 -3.00 3.36 -7.33
N LYS A 308 -2.69 4.38 -8.13
CA LYS A 308 -1.85 4.26 -9.33
C LYS A 308 -0.43 4.78 -9.13
N ASP A 309 -0.25 6.10 -9.18
CA ASP A 309 1.07 6.73 -9.35
C ASP A 309 1.91 6.68 -8.07
N ARG A 310 1.45 7.34 -7.00
CA ARG A 310 2.10 7.30 -5.67
C ARG A 310 2.12 5.90 -5.07
N THR A 311 1.06 5.13 -5.28
CA THR A 311 0.93 3.75 -4.79
C THR A 311 1.90 2.81 -5.51
N GLY A 312 2.07 2.95 -6.83
CA GLY A 312 3.02 2.17 -7.60
C GLY A 312 4.47 2.57 -7.32
N MET A 313 4.73 3.86 -7.05
CA MET A 313 6.06 4.28 -6.60
C MET A 313 6.39 3.71 -5.21
N MET A 314 5.45 3.76 -4.27
CA MET A 314 5.59 3.13 -2.95
C MET A 314 5.88 1.62 -3.06
N ASP A 315 5.14 0.89 -3.91
CA ASP A 315 5.39 -0.53 -4.20
C ASP A 315 6.82 -0.76 -4.71
N SER A 316 7.28 0.10 -5.61
CA SER A 316 8.62 0.01 -6.20
C SER A 316 9.72 0.32 -5.18
N GLU A 317 9.50 1.31 -4.32
CA GLU A 317 10.39 1.63 -3.21
C GLU A 317 10.50 0.42 -2.25
N ILE A 318 9.37 -0.14 -1.78
CA ILE A 318 9.35 -1.32 -0.90
C ILE A 318 10.14 -2.47 -1.53
N LYS A 319 9.82 -2.83 -2.77
CA LYS A 319 10.47 -3.96 -3.46
C LYS A 319 11.97 -3.76 -3.62
N ARG A 320 12.42 -2.54 -3.94
CA ARG A 320 13.84 -2.20 -3.96
C ARG A 320 14.50 -2.46 -2.60
N GLU A 321 13.92 -1.95 -1.51
CA GLU A 321 14.50 -2.11 -0.17
C GLU A 321 14.49 -3.57 0.28
N VAL A 322 13.40 -4.31 0.03
CA VAL A 322 13.28 -5.73 0.36
C VAL A 322 14.31 -6.58 -0.40
N ILE A 323 14.51 -6.32 -1.70
CA ILE A 323 15.54 -7.01 -2.51
C ILE A 323 16.94 -6.64 -2.03
N SER A 324 17.21 -5.35 -1.75
CA SER A 324 18.50 -4.90 -1.23
C SER A 324 18.81 -5.52 0.14
N PHE A 325 17.82 -5.55 1.04
CA PHE A 325 17.91 -6.17 2.36
C PHE A 325 18.16 -7.67 2.24
N HIS A 326 17.46 -8.36 1.33
CA HIS A 326 17.67 -9.78 1.06
C HIS A 326 19.12 -10.08 0.63
N GLN A 327 19.73 -9.25 -0.22
CA GLN A 327 21.09 -9.49 -0.70
C GLN A 327 22.18 -9.09 0.29
N THR A 328 21.95 -8.05 1.08
CA THR A 328 23.00 -7.44 1.94
C THR A 328 22.81 -7.73 3.42
N HIS A 329 21.66 -8.29 3.82
CA HIS A 329 21.22 -8.46 5.21
C HIS A 329 21.24 -7.16 6.02
N THR A 330 21.22 -6.00 5.35
CA THR A 330 21.35 -4.68 5.97
C THR A 330 20.28 -3.73 5.44
N LEU A 331 19.48 -3.19 6.36
CA LEU A 331 18.52 -2.11 6.03
C LEU A 331 19.24 -0.77 5.80
N ASN A 332 18.84 -0.05 4.76
CA ASN A 332 19.35 1.27 4.44
C ASN A 332 18.91 2.33 5.46
N ALA A 333 19.81 3.26 5.75
CA ALA A 333 19.50 4.41 6.60
C ALA A 333 18.50 5.36 5.89
N PRO A 334 17.57 5.97 6.63
CA PRO A 334 16.57 6.86 6.05
C PRO A 334 17.19 8.15 5.51
N GLY A 335 16.66 8.62 4.38
CA GLY A 335 17.04 9.88 3.75
C GLY A 335 18.27 9.83 2.85
N ASN A 336 18.87 8.65 2.68
CA ASN A 336 19.99 8.49 1.75
C ASN A 336 19.48 8.13 0.35
N LEU A 337 20.19 8.64 -0.65
CA LEU A 337 20.07 8.11 -2.01
C LEU A 337 20.56 6.65 -2.00
N PRO A 338 19.93 5.76 -2.78
CA PRO A 338 20.47 4.42 -2.97
C PRO A 338 21.88 4.52 -3.56
N ASP A 339 22.76 3.60 -3.17
CA ASP A 339 24.04 3.42 -3.86
C ASP A 339 23.81 2.88 -5.28
N ARG A 340 24.89 2.67 -6.05
CA ARG A 340 24.78 2.21 -7.43
C ARG A 340 24.01 0.90 -7.55
N SER A 341 24.26 -0.06 -6.67
CA SER A 341 23.55 -1.34 -6.67
C SER A 341 22.07 -1.16 -6.35
N GLY A 342 21.74 -0.35 -5.34
CA GLY A 342 20.38 0.02 -4.99
C GLY A 342 19.63 0.76 -6.10
N GLN A 343 20.32 1.63 -6.85
CA GLN A 343 19.78 2.29 -8.05
C GLN A 343 19.48 1.27 -9.16
N GLU A 344 20.39 0.34 -9.43
CA GLU A 344 20.21 -0.72 -10.42
C GLU A 344 19.03 -1.64 -10.07
N ILE A 345 18.89 -2.02 -8.79
CA ILE A 345 17.69 -2.73 -8.30
C ILE A 345 16.45 -1.88 -8.54
N PHE A 346 16.48 -0.59 -8.18
CA PHE A 346 15.31 0.28 -8.32
C PHE A 346 14.86 0.41 -9.77
N GLN A 347 15.80 0.59 -10.70
CA GLN A 347 15.54 0.65 -12.14
C GLN A 347 14.86 -0.64 -12.63
N LYS A 348 15.38 -1.81 -12.25
CA LYS A 348 14.78 -3.11 -12.60
C LYS A 348 13.38 -3.26 -12.02
N VAL A 349 13.17 -2.88 -10.77
CA VAL A 349 11.87 -2.94 -10.12
C VAL A 349 10.86 -2.03 -10.81
N LEU A 350 11.22 -0.78 -11.13
CA LEU A 350 10.31 0.16 -11.80
C LEU A 350 9.80 -0.34 -13.15
N LEU A 351 10.62 -1.12 -13.86
CA LEU A 351 10.25 -1.72 -15.14
C LEU A 351 9.51 -3.05 -14.99
N ASN A 352 9.79 -3.84 -13.95
CA ASN A 352 9.38 -5.25 -13.85
C ASN A 352 8.53 -5.57 -12.61
N SER A 353 7.99 -4.58 -11.89
CA SER A 353 7.14 -4.82 -10.71
C SER A 353 5.67 -5.09 -11.03
N GLY A 354 5.24 -4.88 -12.29
CA GLY A 354 3.84 -4.93 -12.73
C GLY A 354 3.09 -3.60 -12.62
N ASN A 355 3.74 -2.52 -12.13
CA ASN A 355 3.05 -1.24 -11.88
C ASN A 355 2.64 -0.52 -13.17
N LEU A 356 3.38 -0.66 -14.28
CA LEU A 356 3.06 -0.04 -15.57
C LEU A 356 1.82 -0.67 -16.20
N GLU A 357 1.69 -1.98 -16.06
CA GLU A 357 0.55 -2.78 -16.50
C GLU A 357 -0.70 -2.41 -15.70
N ILE A 358 -0.58 -2.26 -14.39
CA ILE A 358 -1.69 -1.80 -13.55
C ILE A 358 -2.09 -0.37 -13.89
N GLN A 359 -1.13 0.51 -14.20
CA GLN A 359 -1.44 1.86 -14.68
C GLN A 359 -2.26 1.84 -15.97
N LYS A 360 -1.88 0.96 -16.92
CA LYS A 360 -2.61 0.76 -18.17
C LYS A 360 -4.01 0.20 -17.91
N LEU A 361 -4.15 -0.83 -17.08
CA LEU A 361 -5.46 -1.39 -16.72
C LEU A 361 -6.34 -0.34 -16.01
N ASN A 362 -5.77 0.47 -15.13
CA ASN A 362 -6.51 1.41 -14.32
C ASN A 362 -6.88 2.72 -15.05
N THR A 363 -6.13 3.13 -16.08
CA THR A 363 -6.33 4.45 -16.73
C THR A 363 -6.29 4.45 -18.25
N GLY A 364 -6.12 3.29 -18.89
CA GLY A 364 -6.00 3.16 -20.34
C GLY A 364 -4.58 3.36 -20.89
N GLY A 365 -3.63 3.82 -20.08
CA GLY A 365 -2.24 3.93 -20.50
C GLY A 365 -1.22 3.81 -19.36
N ALA A 366 -0.04 3.33 -19.74
CA ALA A 366 1.10 3.14 -18.84
C ALA A 366 1.86 4.46 -18.63
N GLY A 367 2.38 4.63 -17.42
CA GLY A 367 3.19 5.76 -17.05
C GLY A 367 2.87 6.28 -15.64
N ASN A 368 3.91 6.70 -14.94
CA ASN A 368 3.81 7.21 -13.58
C ASN A 368 3.96 8.74 -13.53
N LYS A 369 2.91 9.43 -13.08
CA LYS A 369 2.87 10.91 -12.94
C LYS A 369 3.82 11.46 -11.88
N VAL A 370 4.36 10.60 -11.01
CA VAL A 370 5.42 10.96 -10.07
C VAL A 370 6.72 11.31 -10.82
N MET A 371 6.93 10.74 -12.02
CA MET A 371 8.07 11.04 -12.88
C MET A 371 7.84 12.35 -13.65
N LYS A 372 7.97 13.49 -12.97
CA LYS A 372 7.75 14.82 -13.55
C LYS A 372 8.88 15.76 -13.19
N ASN A 373 9.11 16.72 -14.08
CA ASN A 373 10.03 17.83 -13.87
C ASN A 373 9.19 19.10 -13.74
N LEU A 374 9.29 19.76 -12.59
CA LEU A 374 8.66 21.03 -12.29
C LEU A 374 9.66 22.16 -12.46
N SER A 375 9.15 23.33 -12.85
CA SER A 375 9.88 24.59 -12.84
C SER A 375 9.32 25.48 -11.71
N PRO A 376 10.17 26.07 -10.85
CA PRO A 376 11.63 25.90 -10.79
C PRO A 376 12.07 24.53 -10.24
N GLU A 377 13.28 24.07 -10.59
CA GLU A 377 13.80 22.73 -10.25
C GLU A 377 13.83 22.43 -8.74
N VAL A 378 13.91 23.45 -7.88
CA VAL A 378 13.86 23.30 -6.42
C VAL A 378 12.57 22.64 -5.92
N LEU A 379 11.49 22.69 -6.72
CA LEU A 379 10.23 22.02 -6.44
C LEU A 379 10.27 20.51 -6.72
N ASN A 380 11.26 20.03 -7.49
CA ASN A 380 11.40 18.61 -7.78
C ASN A 380 11.71 17.81 -6.52
N LEU A 381 11.08 16.64 -6.44
CA LEU A 381 11.44 15.60 -5.49
C LEU A 381 12.61 14.78 -6.03
N SER A 382 13.27 14.05 -5.14
CA SER A 382 14.53 13.35 -5.39
C SER A 382 14.41 12.13 -6.30
N TYR A 383 13.24 11.82 -6.86
CA TYR A 383 12.99 10.61 -7.66
C TYR A 383 14.01 10.40 -8.78
N GLN A 384 14.30 11.42 -9.59
CA GLN A 384 15.25 11.29 -10.70
C GLN A 384 16.65 10.92 -10.19
N LYS A 385 17.10 11.54 -9.08
CA LYS A 385 18.38 11.24 -8.42
C LYS A 385 18.40 9.84 -7.80
N ARG A 386 17.27 9.38 -7.25
CA ARG A 386 17.13 8.03 -6.68
C ARG A 386 17.17 6.94 -7.74
N ILE A 387 16.71 7.22 -8.97
CA ILE A 387 16.79 6.27 -10.09
C ILE A 387 18.19 6.29 -10.70
N GLY A 388 18.78 7.48 -10.88
CA GLY A 388 20.14 7.63 -11.41
C GLY A 388 20.28 7.27 -12.90
N ASN A 389 19.18 7.12 -13.64
CA ASN A 389 19.19 6.74 -15.05
C ASN A 389 18.05 7.43 -15.83
N GLU A 390 18.42 8.32 -16.76
CA GLU A 390 17.46 9.13 -17.52
C GLU A 390 16.61 8.30 -18.49
N ASN A 391 17.18 7.26 -19.12
CA ASN A 391 16.44 6.42 -20.06
C ASN A 391 15.33 5.64 -19.33
N ILE A 392 15.64 5.14 -18.13
CA ILE A 392 14.67 4.47 -17.25
C ILE A 392 13.62 5.48 -16.78
N TRP A 393 14.03 6.69 -16.38
CA TRP A 393 13.12 7.76 -16.00
C TRP A 393 12.08 8.06 -17.09
N GLN A 394 12.52 8.26 -18.34
CA GLN A 394 11.62 8.55 -19.47
C GLN A 394 10.72 7.36 -19.80
N SER A 395 11.24 6.14 -19.73
CA SER A 395 10.47 4.92 -20.00
C SER A 395 9.35 4.72 -18.98
N VAL A 396 9.63 4.93 -17.69
CA VAL A 396 8.64 4.78 -16.60
C VAL A 396 7.65 5.94 -16.55
N LYS A 397 8.08 7.14 -16.94
CA LYS A 397 7.18 8.30 -17.10
C LYS A 397 6.09 8.01 -18.13
N GLY A 398 6.45 7.34 -19.23
CA GLY A 398 5.53 6.91 -20.28
C GLY A 398 4.68 8.07 -20.80
N ILE A 399 3.42 7.78 -21.14
CA ILE A 399 2.45 8.77 -21.65
C ILE A 399 1.63 9.43 -20.53
N SER A 400 2.08 9.33 -19.26
CA SER A 400 1.31 9.78 -18.09
C SER A 400 0.96 11.27 -18.10
N SER A 401 1.78 12.11 -18.76
CA SER A 401 1.51 13.53 -18.96
C SER A 401 0.36 13.81 -19.92
N LEU A 402 -0.03 12.85 -20.76
CA LEU A 402 -1.12 12.96 -21.73
C LEU A 402 -2.44 12.38 -21.20
N ILE A 403 -2.40 11.63 -20.10
CA ILE A 403 -3.58 10.97 -19.50
C ILE A 403 -3.95 11.70 -18.21
N THR A 404 -4.80 12.72 -18.30
CA THR A 404 -5.39 13.39 -17.12
C THR A 404 -6.51 12.52 -16.56
N SER A 405 -6.57 12.36 -15.23
CA SER A 405 -7.49 11.46 -14.51
C SER A 405 -8.11 12.13 -13.31
#